data_AF-A0A3L9YQU0-F1
#
_entry.id   AF-A0A3L9YQU0-F1
#
_cell.length_a   1.000
_cell.length_b   1.000
_cell.length_c   1.000
_cell.angle_alpha   90.00
_cell.angle_beta   90.00
_cell.angle_gamma   90.00
#
_symmetry.space_group_name_H-M   'P 1'
#
loop_
_entity.id
_entity.type
_entity.pdbx_description
1 polymer ?
#
loop_
_entity_poly.entity_id
_entity_poly.type
_entity_poly.pdbx_seq_one_letter_code
_entity_poly.pdbx_strand_id
1 'polypeptide(L)'
;MTEFLVAMLWSVVEVLIVCTGAQVVRVVSLGRWRSERWGRNEARTWSAAGALSFRHEGQRVVTTNGLIFVGLLFYGVLAVLAVALAGLISA
;
A
#
# COMPACT_ATOMS: atom_id res chain seq x y z
N MET A 1 21.21 19.20 7.89
CA MET A 1 21.38 17.78 8.27
C MET A 1 20.06 17.15 8.72
N THR A 2 19.27 17.81 9.56
CA THR A 2 17.93 17.36 9.98
C THR A 2 16.98 17.10 8.81
N GLU A 3 16.86 18.03 7.85
CA GLU A 3 15.99 17.86 6.66
C GLU A 3 16.31 16.60 5.85
N PHE A 4 17.60 16.28 5.69
CA PHE A 4 18.04 15.07 5.00
C PHE A 4 17.65 13.81 5.75
N LEU A 5 17.78 13.81 7.09
CA LEU A 5 17.37 12.68 7.91
C LEU A 5 15.85 12.48 7.87
N VAL A 6 15.08 13.57 7.92
CA VAL A 6 13.61 13.52 7.81
C VAL A 6 13.18 12.96 6.46
N ALA A 7 13.76 13.45 5.36
CA ALA A 7 13.48 12.93 4.03
C ALA A 7 13.83 11.44 3.91
N MET A 8 14.99 11.02 4.45
CA MET A 8 15.41 9.63 4.42
C MET A 8 14.47 8.73 5.23
N LEU A 9 14.07 9.14 6.43
CA LEU A 9 13.09 8.41 7.24
C LEU A 9 11.75 8.30 6.51
N TRP A 10 11.29 9.41 5.93
CA TRP A 10 10.02 9.44 5.21
C TRP A 10 10.03 8.49 4.02
N SER A 11 11.12 8.45 3.25
CA SER A 11 11.27 7.49 2.15
C SER A 11 11.22 6.04 2.64
N VAL A 12 11.84 5.72 3.77
CA VAL A 12 11.77 4.37 4.35
C VAL A 12 10.35 4.02 4.75
N VAL A 13 9.62 4.94 5.39
CA VAL A 13 8.21 4.74 5.76
C VAL A 13 7.35 4.51 4.52
N GLU A 14 7.54 5.30 3.47
CA GLU A 14 6.81 5.16 2.21
C GLU A 14 7.05 3.79 1.56
N VAL A 15 8.32 3.36 1.49
CA VAL A 15 8.70 2.03 0.98
C VAL A 15 8.02 0.91 1.79
N LEU A 16 8.02 1.01 3.12
CA LEU A 16 7.36 0.03 3.98
C LEU A 16 5.85 -0.02 3.72
N ILE A 17 5.18 1.13 3.62
CA ILE A 17 3.74 1.20 3.36
C ILE A 17 3.40 0.55 2.00
N VAL A 18 4.15 0.87 0.94
CA VAL A 18 3.94 0.31 -0.40
C VAL A 18 4.15 -1.20 -0.39
N CYS A 19 5.24 -1.68 0.22
CA CYS A 19 5.54 -3.10 0.33
C CYS A 19 4.44 -3.86 1.11
N THR A 20 3.99 -3.31 2.24
CA THR A 20 2.87 -3.88 3.01
C THR A 20 1.59 -3.92 2.18
N GLY A 21 1.25 -2.84 1.49
CA GLY A 21 0.11 -2.79 0.58
C GLY A 21 0.19 -3.87 -0.51
N ALA A 22 1.37 -4.10 -1.09
CA ALA A 22 1.58 -5.13 -2.10
C ALA A 22 1.38 -6.54 -1.54
N GLN A 23 1.87 -6.80 -0.32
CA GLN A 23 1.66 -8.09 0.36
C GLN A 23 0.18 -8.31 0.67
N VAL A 24 -0.52 -7.29 1.20
CA VAL A 24 -1.96 -7.36 1.49
C VAL A 24 -2.75 -7.65 0.21
N VAL A 25 -2.49 -6.92 -0.88
CA VAL A 25 -3.13 -7.19 -2.18
C VAL A 25 -2.87 -8.62 -2.63
N ARG A 26 -1.63 -9.12 -2.52
CA ARG A 26 -1.28 -10.48 -2.94
C ARG A 26 -2.00 -11.54 -2.11
N VAL A 27 -2.06 -11.39 -0.80
CA VAL A 27 -2.73 -12.32 0.13
C VAL A 27 -4.25 -12.28 -0.07
N VAL A 28 -4.86 -11.09 -0.06
CA VAL A 28 -6.31 -10.91 -0.17
C VAL A 28 -6.82 -11.33 -1.55
N SER A 29 -6.07 -11.05 -2.62
CA SER A 29 -6.46 -11.46 -3.96
C SER A 29 -6.13 -12.92 -4.29
N LEU A 30 -5.52 -13.68 -3.36
CA LEU A 30 -5.01 -15.04 -3.60
C LEU A 30 -4.13 -15.12 -4.86
N GLY A 31 -3.32 -14.08 -5.11
CA GLY A 31 -2.48 -13.95 -6.30
C GLY A 31 -3.21 -13.65 -7.61
N ARG A 32 -4.53 -13.38 -7.59
CA ARG A 32 -5.30 -12.98 -8.79
C ARG A 32 -5.03 -11.54 -9.21
N TRP A 33 -4.62 -10.68 -8.28
CA TRP A 33 -4.28 -9.28 -8.56
C TRP A 33 -2.78 -9.08 -8.48
N ARG A 34 -2.27 -8.23 -9.38
CA ARG A 34 -0.85 -7.94 -9.50
C ARG A 34 -0.58 -6.54 -8.95
N SER A 35 0.51 -6.37 -8.22
CA SER A 35 1.02 -5.04 -7.86
C SER A 35 1.77 -4.44 -9.05
N GLU A 36 1.64 -3.13 -9.25
CA GLU A 36 2.45 -2.41 -10.23
C GLU A 36 3.95 -2.67 -9.99
N ARG A 37 4.71 -2.90 -11.08
CA ARG A 37 6.16 -3.13 -10.97
C ARG A 37 6.87 -1.80 -10.76
N TRP A 38 7.70 -1.73 -9.72
CA TRP A 38 8.54 -0.57 -9.41
C TRP A 38 9.40 -0.21 -10.63
N GLY A 39 9.33 1.03 -11.09
CA GLY A 39 10.19 1.58 -12.15
C GLY A 39 9.66 1.49 -13.59
N ARG A 40 8.56 0.77 -13.85
CA ARG A 40 8.03 0.62 -15.23
C ARG A 40 6.94 1.64 -15.60
N ASN A 41 6.47 2.43 -14.62
CA ASN A 41 5.51 3.53 -14.80
C ASN A 41 4.26 3.12 -15.63
N GLU A 42 3.81 1.87 -15.45
CA GLU A 42 2.73 1.25 -16.24
C GLU A 42 1.41 2.02 -16.05
N ALA A 43 1.17 2.57 -14.87
CA ALA A 43 0.00 3.39 -14.57
C ALA A 43 -0.05 4.70 -15.38
N ARG A 44 1.10 5.29 -15.77
CA ARG A 44 1.13 6.54 -16.53
C ARG A 44 0.69 6.36 -17.99
N THR A 45 0.86 5.16 -18.52
CA THR A 45 0.56 4.83 -19.92
C THR A 45 -0.83 4.21 -20.09
N TRP A 46 -1.29 3.43 -19.10
CA TRP A 46 -2.49 2.59 -19.24
C TRP A 46 -3.61 2.91 -18.23
N SER A 47 -3.39 3.87 -17.33
CA SER A 47 -4.33 4.22 -16.27
C SER A 47 -4.69 5.71 -16.30
N ALA A 48 -5.91 6.03 -15.89
CA ALA A 48 -6.30 7.41 -15.65
C ALA A 48 -5.47 7.99 -14.48
N ALA A 49 -5.07 9.25 -14.57
CA ALA A 49 -4.30 9.89 -13.51
C ALA A 49 -5.03 9.76 -12.16
N GLY A 50 -4.38 9.12 -11.18
CA GLY A 50 -4.95 8.90 -9.85
C GLY A 50 -5.78 7.62 -9.67
N ALA A 51 -5.94 6.78 -10.70
CA ALA A 51 -6.64 5.52 -10.54
C ALA A 51 -5.90 4.57 -9.58
N LEU A 52 -6.63 4.00 -8.61
CA LEU A 52 -6.09 3.11 -7.58
C LEU A 52 -5.88 1.68 -8.08
N SER A 53 -6.58 1.31 -9.16
CA SER A 53 -6.38 0.04 -9.85
C SER A 53 -6.79 0.19 -11.31
N PHE A 54 -6.17 -0.59 -12.19
CA PHE A 54 -6.53 -0.69 -13.59
C PHE A 54 -6.53 -2.13 -14.06
N ARG A 55 -7.16 -2.39 -15.20
CA ARG A 55 -7.11 -3.71 -15.83
C ARG A 55 -6.13 -3.64 -16.99
N HIS A 56 -5.15 -4.53 -17.00
CA HIS A 56 -4.17 -4.64 -18.07
C HIS A 56 -3.98 -6.12 -18.40
N GLU A 57 -4.07 -6.48 -19.68
CA GLU A 57 -3.91 -7.86 -20.16
C GLU A 57 -4.78 -8.89 -19.41
N GLY A 58 -6.03 -8.53 -19.10
CA GLY A 58 -6.98 -9.40 -18.41
C GLY A 58 -6.80 -9.52 -16.89
N GLN A 59 -5.67 -9.06 -16.33
CA GLN A 59 -5.40 -9.03 -14.89
C GLN A 59 -5.69 -7.64 -14.29
N ARG A 60 -6.07 -7.60 -13.01
CA ARG A 60 -6.20 -6.35 -12.27
C ARG A 60 -4.85 -5.98 -11.67
N VAL A 61 -4.34 -4.81 -12.04
CA VAL A 61 -3.09 -4.25 -11.55
C VAL A 61 -3.43 -3.12 -10.58
N VAL A 62 -2.94 -3.21 -9.35
CA VAL A 62 -3.08 -2.16 -8.34
C VAL A 62 -1.92 -1.18 -8.50
N THR A 63 -2.23 0.11 -8.66
CA THR A 63 -1.22 1.16 -8.85
C THR A 63 -0.48 1.45 -7.56
N THR A 64 0.67 2.12 -7.66
CA THR A 64 1.46 2.55 -6.49
C THR A 64 0.60 3.34 -5.48
N ASN A 65 -0.25 4.26 -5.95
CA ASN A 65 -1.19 5.00 -5.10
C ASN A 65 -2.21 4.08 -4.41
N GLY A 66 -2.71 3.08 -5.14
CA GLY A 66 -3.57 2.04 -4.57
C GLY A 66 -2.87 1.23 -3.49
N LEU A 67 -1.60 0.89 -3.67
CA LEU A 67 -0.79 0.17 -2.68
C LEU A 67 -0.55 1.01 -1.42
N ILE A 68 -0.27 2.32 -1.57
CA ILE A 68 -0.16 3.23 -0.43
C ILE A 68 -1.47 3.27 0.35
N PHE A 69 -2.60 3.40 -0.34
CA PHE A 69 -3.92 3.42 0.29
C PHE A 69 -4.23 2.12 1.02
N VAL A 70 -3.96 0.97 0.41
CA VAL A 70 -4.15 -0.35 1.03
C VAL A 70 -3.22 -0.53 2.23
N GLY A 71 -1.95 -0.11 2.12
CA GLY A 71 -0.99 -0.16 3.22
C GLY A 71 -1.44 0.69 4.41
N LEU A 72 -1.89 1.93 4.17
CA LEU A 72 -2.45 2.80 5.21
C LEU A 72 -3.69 2.19 5.85
N LEU A 73 -4.60 1.61 5.06
CA LEU A 73 -5.82 0.96 5.57
C LEU A 73 -5.46 -0.23 6.47
N PHE A 74 -4.46 -1.04 6.08
CA PHE A 74 -3.96 -2.13 6.91
C PHE A 74 -3.44 -1.62 8.26
N TYR A 75 -2.58 -0.60 8.28
CA TYR A 75 -2.10 -0.03 9.54
C TYR A 75 -3.22 0.63 10.37
N GLY A 76 -4.20 1.26 9.72
CA GLY A 76 -5.39 1.80 10.39
C GLY A 76 -6.21 0.72 11.09
N VAL A 77 -6.49 -0.40 10.40
CA VAL A 77 -7.19 -1.55 10.99
C VAL A 77 -6.38 -2.15 12.13
N LEU A 78 -5.06 -2.30 11.96
CA LEU A 78 -4.17 -2.82 13.00
C LEU A 78 -4.18 -1.93 14.25
N ALA A 79 -4.18 -0.60 14.08
CA ALA A 79 -4.29 0.36 15.19
C ALA A 79 -5.64 0.25 15.91
N VAL A 80 -6.75 0.15 15.19
CA VAL A 80 -8.09 -0.04 15.78
C VAL A 80 -8.16 -1.35 16.56
N LEU A 81 -7.64 -2.44 16.00
CA LEU A 81 -7.57 -3.74 16.68
C LEU A 81 -6.70 -3.68 17.94
N ALA A 82 -5.56 -2.99 17.89
CA ALA A 82 -4.69 -2.82 19.04
C ALA A 82 -5.39 -2.04 20.17
N VAL A 83 -6.10 -0.96 19.85
CA VAL A 83 -6.88 -0.17 20.82
C VAL A 83 -8.03 -1.00 21.39
N ALA A 84 -8.77 -1.73 20.54
CA ALA A 84 -9.87 -2.57 20.98
C ALA A 84 -9.39 -3.69 21.92
N LEU A 85 -8.26 -4.33 21.58
CA LEU A 85 -7.64 -5.36 22.42
C LEU A 85 -7.12 -4.79 23.74
N ALA A 86 -6.46 -3.63 23.71
CA ALA A 86 -6.02 -2.95 24.91
C ALA A 86 -7.20 -2.61 25.83
N GLY A 87 -8.29 -2.10 25.25
CA GLY A 87 -9.55 -1.83 25.96
C GLY A 87 -10.15 -3.09 26.58
N LEU A 88 -10.13 -4.22 25.86
CA LEU A 88 -10.61 -5.51 26.35
C LEU A 88 -9.76 -6.05 27.51
N ILE A 89 -8.44 -5.88 27.46
CA ILE A 89 -7.52 -6.33 28.52
C ILE A 89 -7.65 -5.44 29.77
N SER A 90 -8.03 -4.18 29.60
CA SER A 90 -8.22 -3.23 30.71
C SER A 90 -9.61 -3.24 31.37
N ALA A 91 -10.54 -4.05 30.86
CA ALA A 91 -11.91 -4.22 31.37
C ALA A 91 -12.03 -5.47 32.24
#